data_AF-A0A2A2RDI0-F1
#
_entry.id   AF-A0A2A2RDI0-F1
#
_cell.length_a   1.000
_cell.length_b   1.000
_cell.length_c   1.000
_cell.angle_alpha   90.00
_cell.angle_beta   90.00
_cell.angle_gamma   90.00
#
_symmetry.space_group_name_H-M   'P 1'
#
loop_
_entity.id
_entity.type
_entity.pdbx_description
1 polymer ?
#
loop_
_entity_poly.entity_id
_entity_poly.type
_entity_poly.pdbx_seq_one_letter_code
_entity_poly.pdbx_strand_id
1 'polypeptide(L)' 'MAEGYCVKCKAKKEITAGVEEVMKNGRKAIKGRCPTCSTVMFKILGGKASAPATVPPANPAPTEPAA' A
#
# COMPACT_ATOMS: atom_id res chain seq x y z
N MET A 1 10.36 -3.52 -2.28
CA MET A 1 9.70 -2.86 -1.13
C MET A 1 9.35 -1.43 -1.51
N ALA A 2 8.09 -1.02 -1.40
CA ALA A 2 7.68 0.34 -1.75
C ALA A 2 8.04 1.30 -0.61
N GLU A 3 9.10 2.10 -0.74
CA GLU A 3 9.48 3.09 0.28
C GLU A 3 8.72 4.41 0.11
N GLY A 4 7.96 4.84 1.11
CA GLY A 4 7.24 6.11 1.14
C GLY A 4 7.82 7.09 2.15
N TYR A 5 7.52 8.37 1.98
CA TYR A 5 7.90 9.41 2.95
C TYR A 5 6.75 9.65 3.96
N CYS A 6 6.90 9.28 5.24
CA CYS A 6 5.87 9.63 6.26
C CYS A 6 6.15 11.07 6.69
N VAL A 7 5.25 12.00 6.39
CA VAL A 7 5.34 13.41 6.81
C VAL A 7 5.35 13.58 8.33
N LYS A 8 4.75 12.64 9.07
CA LYS A 8 4.79 12.61 10.54
C LYS A 8 6.11 12.13 11.10
N CYS A 9 6.77 11.18 10.43
CA CYS A 9 8.09 10.69 10.84
C CYS A 9 9.23 11.48 10.23
N LYS A 10 8.96 12.35 9.24
CA LYS A 10 9.94 13.07 8.43
C LYS A 10 11.05 12.18 7.85
N ALA A 11 10.74 10.91 7.63
CA ALA A 11 11.69 9.88 7.22
C ALA A 11 11.09 9.04 6.09
N LYS A 12 11.99 8.47 5.28
CA LYS A 12 11.64 7.42 4.32
C LYS A 12 11.46 6.12 5.08
N LYS A 13 10.32 5.48 4.90
CA LYS A 13 9.94 4.22 5.54
C LYS A 13 9.26 3.33 4.52
N GLU A 14 9.29 2.03 4.78
CA GLU A 14 8.55 1.08 3.98
C GLU A 14 7.04 1.31 4.12
N ILE A 15 6.33 1.29 3.00
CA ILE A 15 4.87 1.37 2.97
C ILE A 15 4.32 0.00 3.28
N THR A 16 3.60 -0.12 4.41
CA THR A 16 2.83 -1.31 4.74
C THR A 16 1.43 -1.22 4.12
N ALA A 17 0.87 -2.36 3.74
CA ALA A 17 -0.42 -2.43 3.03
C ALA A 17 -0.48 -1.53 1.78
N GLY A 18 0.59 -1.53 0.97
CA GLY A 18 0.64 -0.79 -0.29
C GLY A 18 -0.27 -1.40 -1.35
N VAL A 19 -1.37 -0.72 -1.66
CA VAL A 19 -2.32 -1.07 -2.73
C VAL A 19 -2.06 -0.18 -3.94
N GLU A 20 -1.83 -0.78 -5.09
CA GLU A 20 -1.73 -0.06 -6.36
C GLU A 20 -3.12 0.42 -6.81
N GLU A 21 -3.26 1.73 -6.95
CA GLU A 21 -4.46 2.39 -7.47
C GLU A 21 -4.07 3.26 -8.67
N VAL A 22 -4.82 3.12 -9.77
CA VAL A 22 -4.66 3.98 -10.94
C VAL A 22 -5.56 5.19 -10.76
N MET A 23 -4.97 6.38 -10.65
CA MET A 23 -5.73 7.61 -10.58
C MET A 23 -6.47 7.86 -11.90
N LYS A 24 -7.57 8.61 -11.83
CA LYS A 24 -8.39 9.02 -12.99
C LYS A 24 -7.58 9.71 -14.11
N ASN A 25 -6.40 10.22 -13.80
CA ASN A 25 -5.48 10.86 -14.75
C ASN A 25 -4.47 9.88 -15.41
N GLY A 26 -4.70 8.57 -15.32
CA GLY A 26 -3.86 7.53 -15.94
C GLY A 26 -2.51 7.28 -15.26
N ARG A 27 -2.28 7.87 -14.08
CA ARG A 27 -1.04 7.72 -13.30
C ARG A 27 -1.20 6.64 -12.24
N LYS A 28 -0.18 5.79 -12.07
CA LYS A 28 -0.15 4.77 -11.02
C LYS A 28 0.31 5.39 -9.70
N ALA A 29 -0.40 5.06 -8.63
CA ALA A 29 0.01 5.39 -7.28
C ALA A 29 -0.13 4.15 -6.39
N ILE A 30 0.79 3.95 -5.46
CA ILE A 30 0.65 3.01 -4.37
C ILE A 30 0.10 3.78 -3.18
N LYS A 31 -1.09 3.42 -2.74
CA LYS A 31 -1.68 3.87 -1.49
C LYS A 31 -1.37 2.84 -0.42
N GLY A 32 -0.63 3.21 0.61
CA GLY A 32 -0.49 2.36 1.79
C GLY A 32 -0.39 3.16 3.07
N ARG A 33 0.23 2.59 4.09
CA ARG A 33 0.33 3.18 5.43
C ARG A 33 1.75 3.13 5.94
N CYS A 34 2.05 4.03 6.86
CA CYS A 34 3.28 3.94 7.62
C CYS A 34 3.19 2.85 8.70
N PRO A 35 4.20 2.00 8.89
CA PRO A 35 4.22 1.01 9.97
C PRO A 35 4.34 1.65 11.36
N THR A 36 4.88 2.87 11.47
CA THR A 36 5.10 3.53 12.78
C THR A 36 4.03 4.56 13.12
N CYS A 37 3.61 5.35 12.13
CA CYS A 37 2.69 6.47 12.32
C CYS A 37 1.25 6.12 11.89
N SER A 38 1.04 4.92 11.32
CA SER A 38 -0.22 4.43 10.71
C SER A 38 -0.88 5.38 9.70
N THR A 39 -0.17 6.44 9.32
CA THR A 39 -0.66 7.52 8.48
C THR A 39 -0.69 7.03 7.05
N VAL A 40 -1.77 7.36 6.33
CA VAL A 40 -1.92 7.02 4.92
C VAL A 40 -0.83 7.74 4.11
N MET A 41 -0.10 6.98 3.33
CA MET A 41 1.01 7.44 2.50
C MET A 41 0.74 7.04 1.05
N PHE A 42 1.05 7.93 0.12
CA PHE A 42 0.89 7.70 -1.30
C PHE A 42 2.26 7.79 -1.98
N LYS A 43 2.63 6.77 -2.75
CA LYS A 43 3.82 6.77 -3.60
C LYS A 43 3.39 6.76 -5.06
N ILE A 44 3.61 7.88 -5.74
CA ILE A 44 3.31 8.01 -7.16
C ILE A 44 4.41 7.30 -7.95
N LEU A 45 4.08 6.20 -8.61
CA LEU A 45 4.95 5.51 -9.55
C LEU A 45 4.71 6.15 -10.93
N GLY A 46 5.33 7.31 -11.15
CA GLY A 46 5.30 7.98 -12.44
C GLY A 46 6.22 7.29 -13.44
N GLY A 47 5.66 6.59 -14.43
CA GLY A 47 6.40 5.94 -15.51
C GLY A 47 5.65 4.73 -16.05
N LYS A 48 5.79 4.44 -17.36
CA LYS A 48 4.96 3.54 -18.19
C LYS A 48 4.45 2.27 -17.50
N ALA A 49 3.19 1.97 -17.83
CA ALA A 49 2.39 0.82 -17.43
C ALA A 49 3.17 -0.47 -17.16
N SER A 50 3.14 -0.93 -15.90
CA SER A 50 3.34 -2.34 -15.54
C SER A 50 2.25 -2.75 -14.56
N ALA A 51 1.44 -3.73 -14.97
CA ALA A 51 0.19 -4.27 -14.43
C ALA A 51 0.10 -4.43 -12.89
N PRO A 52 -1.12 -4.38 -12.29
CA PRO A 52 -1.31 -4.50 -10.85
C PRO A 52 -1.05 -5.93 -10.37
N ALA A 53 -0.23 -6.09 -9.32
CA ALA A 53 -0.19 -7.33 -8.56
C ALA A 53 -1.21 -7.20 -7.42
N THR A 54 -2.45 -7.55 -7.72
CA THR A 54 -3.50 -7.79 -6.73
C THR A 54 -3.10 -9.00 -5.88
N VAL A 55 -2.36 -8.78 -4.80
CA VAL A 55 -2.40 -9.68 -3.65
C VAL A 55 -3.37 -9.05 -2.65
N PRO A 56 -4.66 -9.45 -2.65
CA PRO A 56 -5.50 -9.19 -1.49
C PRO A 56 -4.77 -9.80 -0.28
N PRO A 57 -4.66 -9.09 0.86
CA PRO A 57 -4.24 -9.77 2.08
C PRO A 57 -5.27 -10.87 2.28
N ALA A 58 -4.83 -12.12 2.09
CA ALA A 58 -5.55 -13.28 2.56
C ALA A 58 -5.87 -12.96 4.02
N ASN A 59 -7.15 -12.71 4.31
CA ASN A 59 -7.66 -12.95 5.64
C ASN A 59 -7.36 -14.44 5.86
N PRO A 60 -6.43 -14.82 6.75
CA PRO A 60 -6.49 -16.18 7.24
C PRO A 60 -7.81 -16.21 8.01
N ALA A 61 -8.81 -16.88 7.45
CA ALA A 61 -9.90 -17.37 8.26
C ALA A 61 -9.25 -18.03 9.49
N PRO A 62 -9.49 -17.56 10.73
CA PRO A 62 -9.32 -18.45 11.85
C PRO A 62 -10.45 -19.46 11.68
N THR A 63 -10.06 -20.62 11.17
CA THR A 63 -10.69 -21.90 11.47
C THR A 63 -11.06 -21.92 12.96
N GLU A 64 -12.33 -22.10 13.30
CA GLU A 64 -12.86 -23.41 13.68
C GLU A 64 -14.33 -23.33 14.15
N PRO A 65 -15.11 -24.41 13.97
CA PRO A 65 -16.52 -24.50 14.33
C PRO A 65 -16.68 -24.89 15.80
N ALA A 66 -17.56 -24.21 16.52
CA ALA A 66 -18.00 -24.63 17.84
C ALA A 66 -19.49 -24.32 18.01
N ALA A 67 -20.32 -25.33 17.71
CA ALA A 67 -21.62 -25.61 18.34
C ALA A 67 -22.18 -26.92 17.78
#